data_AF-A0A957SUK5-F1
#
_entry.id   AF-A0A957SUK5-F1
#
_cell.length_a   1.000
_cell.length_b   1.000
_cell.length_c   1.000
_cell.angle_alpha   90.00
_cell.angle_beta   90.00
_cell.angle_gamma   90.00
#
_symmetry.space_group_name_H-M   'P 1'
#
loop_
_entity.id
_entity.type
_entity.pdbx_description
1 polymer ?
#
loop_
_entity_poly.entity_id
_entity_poly.type
_entity_poly.pdbx_seq_one_letter_code
_entity_poly.pdbx_strand_id
1 'polypeptide(L)'
;MKKFLFASLFALAFLSLATVPAFAGSVVGLSVSNGGGGPTFVFTVTGEFSPSELTSGFVQVGDKTFQLNCVQKDASTVVCHAPKKAEGNVFISFGGARFWTDVPEIPVPDVQEPSPSSGYCYPVIDFPTDDQYFNQGIDDWVLQGTNCQDAPAVDKDTIEFYSQNYDETRPYGYLEDGWEWPGGAHNNNPGSGYYIWY
;
A
#
# COMPACT_ATOMS: atom_id res chain seq x y z
N MET A 1 15.65 8.64 61.69
CA MET A 1 14.76 8.01 60.70
C MET A 1 14.17 9.06 59.73
N LYS A 2 15.01 9.85 59.03
CA LYS A 2 14.56 10.88 58.06
C LYS A 2 15.18 10.73 56.65
N LYS A 3 16.04 9.73 56.46
CA LYS A 3 16.78 9.50 55.21
C LYS A 3 16.08 8.53 54.23
N PHE A 4 15.02 7.85 54.67
CA PHE A 4 14.28 6.89 53.83
C PHE A 4 13.18 7.53 52.97
N LEU A 5 12.78 8.78 53.24
CA LEU A 5 11.76 9.48 52.45
C LEU A 5 12.30 9.95 51.09
N PHE A 6 13.60 10.25 50.97
CA PHE A 6 14.19 10.73 49.72
C PHE A 6 14.44 9.63 48.68
N ALA A 7 14.66 8.39 49.13
CA ALA A 7 14.83 7.26 48.22
C ALA A 7 13.50 6.85 47.55
N SER A 8 12.38 6.99 48.26
CA SER A 8 11.05 6.66 47.72
C SER A 8 10.55 7.68 46.69
N LEU A 9 10.99 8.95 46.79
CA LEU A 9 10.61 10.01 45.86
C LEU A 9 11.35 9.89 44.51
N PHE A 10 12.61 9.44 44.52
CA PHE A 10 13.38 9.18 43.31
C PHE A 10 12.88 7.94 42.55
N ALA A 11 12.41 6.92 43.26
CA ALA A 11 11.81 5.73 42.65
C ALA A 11 10.47 6.04 41.95
N LEU A 12 9.67 6.97 42.49
CA LEU A 12 8.44 7.44 41.82
C LEU A 12 8.71 8.32 40.60
N ALA A 13 9.77 9.14 40.62
CA ALA A 13 10.11 10.00 39.48
C ALA A 13 10.57 9.21 38.25
N PHE A 14 11.26 8.07 38.45
CA PHE A 14 11.63 7.17 37.35
C PHE A 14 10.44 6.35 36.82
N LEU A 15 9.34 6.21 37.56
CA LEU A 15 8.12 5.54 37.07
C LEU A 15 7.27 6.42 36.14
N SER A 16 7.83 7.52 35.62
CA SER A 16 7.32 8.25 34.46
C SER A 16 7.88 7.70 33.13
N LEU A 17 8.61 6.57 33.19
CA LEU A 17 9.13 5.80 32.06
C LEU A 17 8.02 5.49 31.04
N ALA A 18 8.07 6.25 29.95
CA ALA A 18 7.52 5.94 28.64
C ALA A 18 6.07 5.41 28.66
N THR A 19 5.10 6.33 28.62
CA THR A 19 3.81 6.02 28.00
C THR A 19 4.06 5.72 26.53
N VAL A 20 4.45 4.49 26.21
CA VAL A 20 4.33 3.97 24.86
C VAL A 20 2.84 4.08 24.55
N PRO A 21 2.42 4.72 23.44
CA PRO A 21 1.01 4.74 23.06
C PRO A 21 0.54 3.28 23.06
N ALA A 22 -0.38 2.97 23.98
CA ALA A 22 -0.96 1.66 24.07
C ALA A 22 -1.96 1.56 22.94
N PHE A 23 -1.59 0.82 21.90
CA PHE A 23 -2.49 0.57 20.79
C PHE A 23 -3.59 -0.38 21.26
N ALA A 24 -4.84 -0.08 20.89
CA ALA A 24 -5.97 -0.97 21.23
C ALA A 24 -5.88 -2.30 20.47
N GLY A 25 -5.36 -2.25 19.24
CA GLY A 25 -4.96 -3.43 18.46
C GLY A 25 -3.48 -3.77 18.65
N SER A 26 -3.13 -5.03 18.46
CA SER A 26 -1.74 -5.51 18.45
C SER A 26 -1.42 -6.23 17.15
N VAL A 27 -0.22 -6.03 16.62
CA VAL A 27 0.23 -6.71 15.40
C VAL A 27 0.92 -8.01 15.76
N VAL A 28 0.51 -9.12 15.14
CA VAL A 28 1.06 -10.47 15.37
C VAL A 28 1.74 -11.07 14.14
N GLY A 29 1.52 -10.51 12.95
CA GLY A 29 2.12 -10.99 11.71
C GLY A 29 2.20 -9.92 10.65
N LEU A 30 3.08 -10.15 9.67
CA LEU A 30 3.26 -9.31 8.49
C LEU A 30 3.39 -10.22 7.26
N SER A 31 2.61 -9.93 6.23
CA SER A 31 2.78 -10.43 4.87
C SER A 31 2.97 -9.25 3.93
N VAL A 32 3.78 -9.43 2.90
CA VAL A 32 4.16 -8.37 1.97
C VAL A 32 3.89 -8.84 0.55
N SER A 33 3.25 -7.99 -0.23
CA SER A 33 3.08 -8.16 -1.68
C SER A 33 3.44 -6.87 -2.40
N ASN A 34 3.75 -6.96 -3.70
CA ASN A 34 3.97 -5.81 -4.55
C ASN A 34 3.26 -6.04 -5.89
N GLY A 35 2.24 -5.23 -6.16
CA GLY A 35 1.31 -5.41 -7.28
C GLY A 35 1.54 -4.49 -8.48
N GLY A 36 2.68 -3.81 -8.57
CA GLY A 36 2.97 -2.87 -9.67
C GLY A 36 2.86 -1.40 -9.28
N GLY A 37 1.85 -1.07 -8.47
CA GLY A 37 1.60 0.29 -7.94
C GLY A 37 2.36 0.64 -6.65
N GLY A 38 3.02 -0.36 -6.05
CA GLY A 38 3.81 -0.23 -4.84
C GLY A 38 3.57 -1.36 -3.84
N PRO A 39 4.32 -1.35 -2.72
CA PRO A 39 4.21 -2.37 -1.70
C PRO A 39 2.85 -2.32 -1.00
N THR A 40 2.28 -3.49 -0.77
CA THR A 40 1.13 -3.71 0.11
C THR A 40 1.59 -4.57 1.28
N PHE A 41 1.37 -4.05 2.49
CA PHE A 41 1.69 -4.70 3.75
C PHE A 41 0.40 -5.16 4.41
N VAL A 42 0.24 -6.46 4.59
CA VAL A 42 -0.91 -7.06 5.27
C VAL A 42 -0.48 -7.48 6.66
N PHE A 43 -0.97 -6.77 7.66
CA PHE A 43 -0.74 -7.08 9.06
C PHE A 43 -1.83 -7.99 9.58
N THR A 44 -1.43 -9.12 10.16
CA THR A 44 -2.31 -9.88 11.03
C THR A 44 -2.32 -9.21 12.39
N VAL A 45 -3.51 -8.90 12.90
CA VAL A 45 -3.69 -8.14 14.14
C VAL A 45 -4.66 -8.82 15.09
N THR A 46 -4.67 -8.36 16.34
CA THR A 46 -5.69 -8.70 17.33
C THR A 46 -6.26 -7.41 17.91
N GLY A 47 -7.56 -7.18 17.76
CA GLY A 47 -8.24 -5.99 18.25
C GLY A 47 -8.45 -4.94 17.16
N GLU A 48 -9.10 -3.84 17.54
CA GLU A 48 -9.48 -2.76 16.62
C GLU A 48 -8.52 -1.57 16.78
N PHE A 49 -8.14 -0.97 15.65
CA PHE A 49 -7.38 0.26 15.61
C PHE A 49 -8.31 1.44 15.33
N SER A 50 -8.14 2.51 16.10
CA SER A 50 -8.78 3.79 15.81
C SER A 50 -8.25 4.40 14.51
N PRO A 51 -9.00 5.31 13.87
CA PRO A 51 -8.54 6.00 12.66
C PRO A 51 -7.19 6.71 12.82
N SER A 52 -6.89 7.27 14.00
CA SER A 52 -5.60 7.89 14.29
C SER A 52 -4.44 6.89 14.41
N GLU A 53 -4.72 5.66 14.80
CA GLU A 53 -3.71 4.60 14.86
C GLU A 53 -3.44 4.03 13.46
N LEU A 54 -4.46 3.96 12.61
CA LEU A 54 -4.33 3.56 11.20
C LEU A 54 -3.45 4.51 10.38
N THR A 55 -3.37 5.80 10.74
CA THR A 55 -2.50 6.77 10.05
C THR A 55 -1.11 6.91 10.67
N SER A 56 -0.78 6.13 11.69
CA SER A 56 0.50 6.23 12.41
C SER A 56 1.65 5.41 11.80
N GLY A 57 1.34 4.56 10.82
CA GLY A 57 2.29 3.63 10.24
C GLY A 57 3.21 4.26 9.21
N PHE A 58 4.47 3.83 9.15
CA PHE A 58 5.42 4.27 8.14
C PHE A 58 6.29 3.12 7.63
N VAL A 59 6.82 3.30 6.42
CA VAL A 59 7.88 2.46 5.84
C VAL A 59 9.10 3.32 5.54
N GLN A 60 10.28 2.80 5.82
CA GLN A 60 11.55 3.45 5.61
C GLN A 60 12.43 2.61 4.69
N VAL A 61 13.00 3.26 3.67
CA VAL A 61 13.92 2.66 2.71
C VAL A 61 15.18 3.52 2.68
N GLY A 62 16.28 2.99 3.24
CA GLY A 62 17.48 3.78 3.49
C GLY A 62 17.20 4.97 4.43
N ASP A 63 17.40 6.18 3.93
CA ASP A 63 17.17 7.45 4.64
C ASP A 63 15.78 8.06 4.38
N LYS A 64 14.98 7.46 3.49
CA LYS A 64 13.66 7.97 3.12
C LYS A 64 12.56 7.30 3.91
N THR A 65 11.61 8.09 4.40
CA THR A 65 10.42 7.60 5.10
C THR A 65 9.16 7.98 4.34
N PHE A 66 8.28 7.01 4.16
CA PHE A 66 6.98 7.16 3.54
C PHE A 66 5.89 6.78 4.54
N GLN A 67 4.84 7.61 4.62
CA GLN A 67 3.67 7.27 5.43
C GLN A 67 2.90 6.13 4.77
N LEU A 68 2.39 5.22 5.60
CA LEU A 68 1.49 4.16 5.16
C LEU A 68 0.05 4.67 5.18
N ASN A 69 -0.71 4.28 4.16
CA ASN A 69 -2.15 4.41 4.18
C ASN A 69 -2.75 3.06 4.57
N CYS A 70 -3.25 2.95 5.80
CA CYS A 70 -3.76 1.70 6.35
C CYS A 70 -5.28 1.70 6.50
N VAL A 71 -5.89 0.56 6.19
CA VAL A 71 -7.31 0.28 6.42
C VAL A 71 -7.44 -1.06 7.14
N GLN A 72 -8.18 -1.06 8.25
CA GLN A 72 -8.58 -2.31 8.89
C GLN A 72 -9.73 -2.93 8.09
N LYS A 73 -9.51 -4.13 7.53
CA LYS A 73 -10.51 -4.84 6.72
C LYS A 73 -11.45 -5.66 7.61
N ASP A 74 -10.91 -6.21 8.70
CA ASP A 74 -11.64 -6.97 9.71
C ASP A 74 -10.87 -6.97 11.05
N ALA A 75 -11.42 -7.61 12.09
CA ALA A 75 -10.85 -7.65 13.44
C ALA A 75 -9.46 -8.31 13.52
N SER A 76 -9.00 -8.97 12.45
CA SER A 76 -7.71 -9.67 12.36
C SER A 76 -6.80 -9.18 11.25
N THR A 77 -7.25 -8.25 10.39
CA THR A 77 -6.52 -7.87 9.17
C THR A 77 -6.46 -6.36 9.00
N VAL A 78 -5.25 -5.82 8.94
CA VAL A 78 -4.98 -4.43 8.50
C VAL A 78 -4.15 -4.47 7.22
N VAL A 79 -4.60 -3.74 6.21
CA VAL A 79 -3.90 -3.62 4.92
C VAL A 79 -3.36 -2.20 4.81
N CYS A 80 -2.05 -2.07 4.57
CA CYS A 80 -1.36 -0.80 4.43
C CYS A 80 -0.68 -0.70 3.07
N HIS A 81 -0.87 0.41 2.38
CA HIS A 81 -0.23 0.68 1.09
C HIS A 81 0.90 1.70 1.24
N ALA A 82 1.95 1.50 0.45
CA ALA A 82 3.09 2.40 0.32
C ALA A 82 3.33 2.76 -1.15
N PRO A 83 4.00 3.90 -1.42
CA PRO A 83 4.35 4.25 -2.80
C PRO A 83 5.39 3.28 -3.37
N LYS A 84 5.43 3.13 -4.70
CA LYS A 84 6.44 2.33 -5.43
C LYS A 84 7.90 2.64 -5.07
N LYS A 85 8.18 3.85 -4.59
CA LYS A 85 9.52 4.24 -4.12
C LYS A 85 9.97 3.49 -2.85
N ALA A 86 9.08 2.73 -2.21
CA ALA A 86 9.34 1.95 -1.00
C ALA A 86 9.63 0.47 -1.30
N GLU A 87 10.38 0.17 -2.36
CA GLU A 87 10.79 -1.19 -2.76
C GLU A 87 12.14 -1.62 -2.16
N GLY A 88 12.42 -2.92 -2.18
CA GLY A 88 13.66 -3.52 -1.70
C GLY A 88 13.64 -3.86 -0.21
N ASN A 89 14.80 -3.76 0.45
CA ASN A 89 14.89 -3.99 1.89
C ASN A 89 14.32 -2.79 2.65
N VAL A 90 13.26 -3.02 3.43
CA VAL A 90 12.52 -1.96 4.09
C VAL A 90 12.37 -2.20 5.58
N PHE A 91 12.31 -1.10 6.32
CA PHE A 91 11.92 -1.07 7.73
C PHE A 91 10.48 -0.55 7.83
N ILE A 92 9.61 -1.29 8.51
CA ILE A 92 8.19 -0.91 8.63
C ILE A 92 7.82 -0.81 10.10
N SER A 93 7.04 0.21 10.44
CA SER A 93 6.49 0.41 11.77
C SER A 93 4.98 0.64 11.68
N PHE A 94 4.20 -0.15 12.40
CA PHE A 94 2.74 0.02 12.51
C PHE A 94 2.23 -0.57 13.83
N GLY A 95 1.26 0.10 14.48
CA GLY A 95 0.65 -0.40 15.73
C GLY A 95 1.65 -0.69 16.85
N GLY A 96 2.75 0.06 16.90
CA GLY A 96 3.87 -0.15 17.83
C GLY A 96 4.81 -1.31 17.48
N ALA A 97 4.44 -2.16 16.52
CA ALA A 97 5.29 -3.23 16.01
C ALA A 97 6.23 -2.73 14.92
N ARG A 98 7.38 -3.40 14.79
CA ARG A 98 8.45 -3.02 13.86
C ARG A 98 9.01 -4.26 13.18
N PHE A 99 9.17 -4.19 11.87
CA PHE A 99 9.62 -5.30 11.04
C PHE A 99 10.71 -4.83 10.08
N TRP A 100 11.67 -5.72 9.83
CA TRP A 100 12.52 -5.67 8.66
C TRP A 100 12.02 -6.71 7.68
N THR A 101 11.81 -6.32 6.43
CA THR A 101 11.33 -7.24 5.39
C THR A 101 11.86 -6.80 4.04
N ASP A 102 11.87 -7.72 3.10
CA ASP A 102 12.14 -7.41 1.71
C ASP A 102 10.79 -7.32 1.00
N VAL A 103 10.51 -6.16 0.40
CA VAL A 103 9.39 -6.05 -0.53
C VAL A 103 9.77 -6.89 -1.74
N PRO A 104 8.99 -7.94 -2.07
CA PRO A 104 9.27 -8.72 -3.25
C PRO A 104 9.30 -7.77 -4.44
N GLU A 105 10.34 -7.87 -5.25
CA GLU A 105 10.28 -7.33 -6.60
C GLU A 105 9.01 -7.90 -7.22
N ILE A 106 8.24 -7.04 -7.89
CA ILE A 106 7.06 -7.49 -8.64
C ILE A 106 7.55 -8.67 -9.46
N PRO A 107 7.01 -9.88 -9.27
CA PRO A 107 7.19 -10.92 -10.26
C PRO A 107 6.61 -10.28 -11.51
N VAL A 108 7.48 -9.85 -12.42
CA VAL A 108 7.11 -9.76 -13.82
C VAL A 108 6.46 -11.12 -14.02
N PRO A 109 5.15 -11.19 -14.37
CA PRO A 109 4.52 -12.48 -14.61
C PRO A 109 5.47 -13.27 -15.51
N ASP A 110 5.51 -14.59 -15.39
CA ASP A 110 6.14 -15.43 -16.42
C ASP A 110 5.40 -15.17 -17.75
N VAL A 111 5.68 -14.02 -18.34
CA VAL A 111 5.50 -13.66 -19.72
C VAL A 111 6.52 -14.56 -20.36
N GLN A 112 6.01 -15.67 -20.90
CA GLN A 112 6.61 -16.40 -22.00
C GLN A 112 7.65 -15.50 -22.69
N GLU A 113 8.94 -15.78 -22.45
CA GLU A 113 10.05 -14.84 -22.64
C GLU A 113 9.83 -13.90 -23.84
N PRO A 114 9.63 -12.59 -23.63
CA PRO A 114 9.85 -11.66 -24.70
C PRO A 114 11.36 -11.54 -24.90
N SER A 115 11.77 -11.94 -26.10
CA SER A 115 13.05 -11.63 -26.75
C SER A 115 13.69 -10.31 -26.23
N PRO A 116 15.02 -10.24 -26.07
CA PRO A 116 15.70 -9.15 -25.38
C PRO A 116 15.58 -7.82 -26.13
N SER A 117 14.53 -7.06 -25.81
CA SER A 117 14.46 -5.61 -25.99
C SER A 117 13.95 -5.03 -24.68
N SER A 118 14.80 -4.26 -24.02
CA SER A 118 14.59 -3.61 -22.73
C SER A 118 13.43 -2.62 -22.75
N GLY A 119 12.20 -3.11 -22.59
CA GLY A 119 10.98 -2.30 -22.55
C GLY A 119 10.53 -1.94 -21.13
N TYR A 120 9.92 -0.78 -20.97
CA TYR A 120 9.21 -0.33 -19.78
C TYR A 120 7.79 -0.89 -19.80
N CYS A 121 7.39 -1.58 -18.73
CA CYS A 121 6.07 -2.21 -18.62
C CYS A 121 5.22 -1.58 -17.52
N TYR A 122 3.95 -1.35 -17.81
CA TYR A 122 2.98 -0.68 -16.94
C TYR A 122 1.69 -1.49 -16.84
N PRO A 123 1.08 -1.58 -15.64
CA PRO A 123 -0.21 -2.23 -15.50
C PRO A 123 -1.30 -1.42 -16.22
N VAL A 124 -2.24 -2.14 -16.84
CA VAL A 124 -3.47 -1.59 -17.41
C VAL A 124 -4.60 -1.96 -16.49
N ILE A 125 -5.27 -0.97 -15.92
CA ILE A 125 -6.31 -1.14 -14.92
C ILE A 125 -7.59 -0.46 -15.36
N ASP A 126 -8.70 -0.91 -14.82
CA ASP A 126 -10.02 -0.37 -15.16
C ASP A 126 -10.98 -0.45 -13.97
N PHE A 127 -12.06 0.31 -14.08
CA PHE A 127 -13.18 0.18 -13.16
C PHE A 127 -14.07 -1.01 -13.59
N PRO A 128 -14.61 -1.78 -12.64
CA PRO A 128 -15.63 -2.76 -12.95
C PRO A 128 -16.89 -2.03 -13.43
N THR A 129 -17.45 -2.46 -14.55
CA THR A 129 -18.65 -1.85 -15.16
C THR A 129 -19.93 -2.59 -14.92
N ASP A 130 -19.85 -3.79 -14.37
CA ASP A 130 -21.04 -4.55 -14.04
C ASP A 130 -21.59 -4.02 -12.70
N ASP A 131 -22.85 -3.56 -12.74
CA ASP A 131 -23.65 -3.17 -11.58
C ASP A 131 -23.64 -4.26 -10.49
N GLN A 132 -23.36 -5.52 -10.84
CA GLN A 132 -23.17 -6.59 -9.86
C GLN A 132 -21.98 -6.40 -8.92
N TYR A 133 -20.90 -5.71 -9.33
CA TYR A 133 -19.74 -5.45 -8.47
C TYR A 133 -19.93 -4.21 -7.60
N PHE A 134 -20.54 -3.16 -8.15
CA PHE A 134 -20.95 -1.96 -7.39
C PHE A 134 -21.93 -2.32 -6.25
N ASN A 135 -22.92 -3.19 -6.52
CA ASN A 135 -23.89 -3.61 -5.49
C ASN A 135 -23.33 -4.59 -4.46
N GLN A 136 -22.14 -5.14 -4.67
CA GLN A 136 -21.43 -5.99 -3.70
C GLN A 136 -20.45 -5.20 -2.83
N GLY A 137 -20.37 -3.87 -3.00
CA GLY A 137 -19.41 -3.03 -2.28
C GLY A 137 -17.96 -3.27 -2.72
N ILE A 138 -17.76 -3.86 -3.91
CA ILE A 138 -16.43 -4.04 -4.51
C ILE A 138 -16.17 -2.80 -5.37
N ASP A 139 -15.79 -1.72 -4.69
CA ASP A 139 -15.33 -0.45 -5.30
C ASP A 139 -13.82 -0.52 -5.61
N ASP A 140 -13.36 -1.65 -6.16
CA ASP A 140 -11.93 -1.93 -6.30
C ASP A 140 -11.47 -1.98 -7.75
N TRP A 141 -10.25 -1.50 -7.97
CA TRP A 141 -9.62 -1.41 -9.29
C TRP A 141 -9.31 -2.80 -9.82
N VAL A 142 -9.61 -3.05 -11.11
CA VAL A 142 -9.40 -4.36 -11.73
C VAL A 142 -8.24 -4.29 -12.71
N LEU A 143 -7.22 -5.14 -12.49
CA LEU A 143 -6.13 -5.33 -13.44
C LEU A 143 -6.64 -6.02 -14.72
N GLN A 144 -6.53 -5.34 -15.86
CA GLN A 144 -6.86 -5.87 -17.19
C GLN A 144 -5.66 -6.59 -17.84
N GLY A 145 -4.44 -6.15 -17.51
CA GLY A 145 -3.20 -6.77 -17.97
C GLY A 145 -2.01 -5.81 -17.89
N THR A 146 -1.02 -5.99 -18.77
CA THR A 146 0.23 -5.22 -18.77
C THR A 146 0.56 -4.75 -20.18
N ASN A 147 0.92 -3.48 -20.34
CA ASN A 147 1.45 -2.93 -21.58
C ASN A 147 2.94 -2.64 -21.46
N CYS A 148 3.73 -3.03 -22.45
CA CYS A 148 5.18 -2.79 -22.50
C CYS A 148 5.55 -1.94 -23.71
N GLN A 149 6.52 -1.05 -23.55
CA GLN A 149 6.96 -0.08 -24.56
C GLN A 149 8.45 0.24 -24.46
N ASP A 150 9.07 0.71 -25.54
CA ASP A 150 10.53 0.90 -25.63
C ASP A 150 11.06 2.13 -24.87
N ALA A 151 10.18 3.06 -24.48
CA ALA A 151 10.52 4.26 -23.74
C ALA A 151 9.61 4.41 -22.51
N PRO A 152 10.03 5.11 -21.44
CA PRO A 152 9.16 5.37 -20.30
C PRO A 152 7.87 6.07 -20.75
N ALA A 153 6.72 5.66 -20.22
CA ALA A 153 5.47 6.36 -20.41
C ALA A 153 5.51 7.73 -19.72
N VAL A 154 4.96 8.73 -20.41
CA VAL A 154 4.79 10.10 -19.92
C VAL A 154 3.30 10.32 -19.62
N ASP A 155 3.00 11.17 -18.63
CA ASP A 155 1.62 11.52 -18.27
C ASP A 155 0.77 11.82 -19.52
N LYS A 156 -0.37 11.11 -19.64
CA LYS A 156 -1.33 11.15 -20.76
C LYS A 156 -0.88 10.50 -22.07
N ASP A 157 0.21 9.74 -22.07
CA ASP A 157 0.47 8.80 -23.17
C ASP A 157 -0.71 7.83 -23.30
N THR A 158 -1.02 7.45 -24.54
CA THR A 158 -2.18 6.58 -24.82
C THR A 158 -1.75 5.28 -25.47
N ILE A 159 -2.46 4.21 -25.13
CA ILE A 159 -2.30 2.89 -25.73
C ILE A 159 -3.67 2.35 -26.15
N GLU A 160 -3.69 1.48 -27.14
CA GLU A 160 -4.87 0.65 -27.43
C GLU A 160 -4.70 -0.68 -26.71
N PHE A 161 -5.63 -1.03 -25.82
CA PHE A 161 -5.58 -2.26 -25.03
C PHE A 161 -6.94 -2.97 -25.05
N TYR A 162 -6.92 -4.29 -25.16
CA TYR A 162 -8.15 -5.10 -25.12
C TYR A 162 -8.63 -5.25 -23.68
N SER A 163 -9.81 -4.69 -23.39
CA SER A 163 -10.43 -4.75 -22.08
C SER A 163 -11.26 -6.02 -21.94
N GLN A 164 -10.95 -6.84 -20.94
CA GLN A 164 -11.76 -8.02 -20.62
C GLN A 164 -13.12 -7.61 -20.05
N ASN A 165 -13.20 -6.47 -19.38
CA ASN A 165 -14.45 -5.95 -18.83
C ASN A 165 -15.46 -5.56 -19.91
N TYR A 166 -14.99 -5.03 -21.05
CA TYR A 166 -15.86 -4.57 -22.14
C TYR A 166 -15.89 -5.50 -23.35
N ASP A 167 -15.06 -6.55 -23.36
CA ASP A 167 -14.87 -7.46 -24.50
C ASP A 167 -14.53 -6.71 -25.81
N GLU A 168 -13.73 -5.64 -25.71
CA GLU A 168 -13.30 -4.84 -26.86
C GLU A 168 -11.99 -4.07 -26.61
N THR A 169 -11.34 -3.63 -27.68
CA THR A 169 -10.15 -2.77 -27.61
C THR A 169 -10.54 -1.32 -27.38
N ARG A 170 -9.90 -0.68 -26.40
CA ARG A 170 -10.16 0.71 -26.01
C ARG A 170 -8.86 1.48 -25.82
N PRO A 171 -8.91 2.82 -25.94
CA PRO A 171 -7.80 3.67 -25.57
C PRO A 171 -7.68 3.77 -24.05
N TYR A 172 -6.48 3.55 -23.51
CA TYR A 172 -6.13 3.79 -22.12
C TYR A 172 -5.07 4.89 -22.02
N GLY A 173 -5.18 5.77 -21.04
CA GLY A 173 -4.24 6.85 -20.75
C GLY A 173 -3.33 6.53 -19.58
N TYR A 174 -2.05 6.86 -19.71
CA TYR A 174 -1.08 6.74 -18.63
C TYR A 174 -1.26 7.85 -17.60
N LEU A 175 -1.29 7.49 -16.33
CA LEU A 175 -1.25 8.42 -15.20
C LEU A 175 0.02 8.20 -14.41
N GLU A 176 0.89 9.21 -14.39
CA GLU A 176 2.16 9.12 -13.67
C GLU A 176 1.92 9.13 -12.16
N ASP A 177 1.11 10.05 -11.65
CA ASP A 177 0.85 10.23 -10.21
C ASP A 177 -0.44 9.54 -9.71
N GLY A 178 -1.11 8.78 -10.60
CA GLY A 178 -2.42 8.20 -10.34
C GLY A 178 -3.57 9.19 -10.48
N TRP A 179 -4.79 8.75 -10.16
CA TRP A 179 -6.01 9.57 -10.27
C TRP A 179 -6.55 9.96 -8.90
N GLU A 180 -6.60 11.27 -8.62
CA GLU A 180 -7.37 11.79 -7.49
C GLU A 180 -8.84 11.93 -7.88
N TRP A 181 -9.67 10.95 -7.51
CA TRP A 181 -11.09 11.00 -7.84
C TRP A 181 -11.80 12.15 -7.09
N PRO A 182 -12.47 13.09 -7.78
CA PRO A 182 -13.24 14.15 -7.13
C PRO A 182 -14.47 13.54 -6.46
N GLY A 183 -14.40 13.29 -5.16
CA GLY A 183 -15.51 12.75 -4.37
C GLY A 183 -15.15 11.75 -3.27
N GLY A 184 -13.87 11.34 -3.14
CA GLY A 184 -13.39 10.55 -1.99
C GLY A 184 -14.01 9.16 -1.80
N ALA A 185 -14.75 8.64 -2.78
CA ALA A 185 -15.48 7.38 -2.67
C ALA A 185 -14.63 6.14 -3.01
N HIS A 186 -13.55 6.29 -3.79
CA HIS A 186 -12.68 5.17 -4.16
C HIS A 186 -11.32 5.30 -3.45
N ASN A 187 -11.29 4.93 -2.16
CA ASN A 187 -10.10 5.01 -1.30
C ASN A 187 -8.98 4.04 -1.66
N ASN A 188 -9.12 3.26 -2.74
CA ASN A 188 -8.16 2.24 -3.17
C ASN A 188 -7.38 2.68 -4.42
N ASN A 189 -7.00 3.96 -4.57
CA ASN A 189 -6.17 4.38 -5.70
C ASN A 189 -4.95 3.43 -5.83
N PRO A 190 -4.74 2.80 -7.00
CA PRO A 190 -3.69 1.80 -7.19
C PRO A 190 -2.28 2.40 -7.17
N GLY A 191 -2.15 3.70 -6.94
CA GLY A 191 -0.88 4.39 -6.75
C GLY A 191 -0.47 5.15 -7.99
N SER A 192 0.83 5.20 -8.27
CA SER A 192 1.40 5.90 -9.43
C SER A 192 1.78 4.93 -10.55
N GLY A 193 1.65 5.37 -11.80
CA GLY A 193 2.22 4.71 -12.97
C GLY A 193 1.41 3.53 -13.51
N TYR A 194 0.25 3.81 -14.10
CA TYR A 194 -0.62 2.82 -14.75
C TYR A 194 -1.38 3.42 -15.93
N TYR A 195 -1.91 2.56 -16.78
CA TYR A 195 -2.86 2.90 -17.83
C TYR A 195 -4.29 2.69 -17.34
N ILE A 196 -5.17 3.67 -17.58
CA ILE A 196 -6.60 3.63 -17.21
C ILE A 196 -7.46 4.13 -18.36
N TRP A 197 -8.65 3.55 -18.50
CA TRP A 197 -9.68 4.05 -19.41
C TRP A 197 -10.29 5.36 -18.87
N TYR A 198 -10.48 6.35 -19.75
CA TYR A 198 -11.08 7.66 -19.45
C TYR A 198 -12.23 8.00 -20.39
#